data_AF-R5U9H8-F1
#
_entry.id   AF-R5U9H8-F1
#
_cell.length_a   1.000
_cell.length_b   1.000
_cell.length_c   1.000
_cell.angle_alpha   90.00
_cell.angle_beta   90.00
_cell.angle_gamma   90.00
#
_symmetry.space_group_name_H-M   'P 1'
#
loop_
_entity.id
_entity.type
_entity.pdbx_description
1 polymer ?
#
loop_
_entity_poly.entity_id
_entity_poly.type
_entity_poly.pdbx_seq_one_letter_code
_entity_poly.pdbx_strand_id
1 'polypeptide(L)' 'MESRKQTDVSFKKKEREIDREVNTALFMLRCEQCGISISDLDLLSIGMINDMFIEMKNDEYDYPKIATQADIDAL' A
#
# COMPACT_ATOMS: atom_id res chain seq x y z
N MET A 1 -13.79 16.75 -29.22
CA MET A 1 -14.02 15.45 -28.55
C MET A 1 -12.70 14.71 -28.63
N GLU A 2 -11.79 14.99 -27.71
CA GLU A 2 -10.40 14.50 -27.79
C GLU A 2 -10.33 13.05 -27.32
N SER A 3 -9.76 12.21 -28.17
CA SER A 3 -9.58 10.78 -27.94
C SER A 3 -8.54 10.59 -26.83
N ARG A 4 -8.99 10.10 -25.67
CA ARG A 4 -8.11 9.68 -24.57
C ARG A 4 -7.13 8.61 -25.10
N LYS A 5 -5.84 8.92 -25.15
CA LYS A 5 -4.80 7.92 -25.43
C LYS A 5 -4.64 7.08 -24.15
N GLN A 6 -5.01 5.81 -24.22
CA GLN A 6 -4.75 4.87 -23.15
C GLN A 6 -3.26 4.57 -23.13
N THR A 7 -2.57 4.96 -22.06
CA THR A 7 -1.14 4.67 -21.88
C THR A 7 -1.04 3.26 -21.28
N ASP A 8 -0.71 2.27 -22.10
CA ASP A 8 -0.39 0.91 -21.63
C ASP A 8 0.97 0.92 -20.91
N VAL A 9 0.95 1.16 -19.60
CA VAL A 9 2.18 1.11 -18.79
C VAL A 9 2.44 -0.34 -18.37
N SER A 10 3.31 -1.04 -19.09
CA SER A 10 3.74 -2.40 -18.73
C SER A 10 4.75 -2.38 -17.59
N PHE A 11 4.31 -2.14 -16.34
CA PHE A 11 5.17 -2.31 -15.17
C PHE A 11 5.25 -3.80 -14.80
N LYS A 12 6.41 -4.43 -15.00
CA LYS A 12 6.69 -5.73 -14.36
C LYS A 12 6.91 -5.51 -12.87
N LYS A 13 5.98 -6.01 -12.04
CA LYS A 13 6.15 -6.03 -10.58
C LYS A 13 7.44 -6.78 -10.27
N LYS A 14 8.42 -6.10 -9.65
CA LYS A 14 9.66 -6.75 -9.23
C LYS A 14 9.31 -7.71 -8.08
N GLU A 15 9.35 -9.02 -8.35
CA GLU A 15 9.34 -10.02 -7.29
C GLU A 15 10.61 -9.82 -6.46
N ARG A 16 10.42 -9.41 -5.21
CA ARG A 16 11.47 -9.28 -4.21
C ARG A 16 11.10 -10.19 -3.07
N GLU A 17 12.13 -10.77 -2.46
CA GLU A 17 11.97 -11.45 -1.19
C GLU A 17 11.34 -10.49 -0.18
N ILE A 18 10.45 -11.02 0.65
CA ILE A 18 9.84 -10.23 1.71
C ILE A 18 10.95 -10.01 2.75
N ASP A 19 11.61 -8.85 2.65
CA ASP A 19 12.71 -8.44 3.54
C ASP A 19 12.23 -8.16 4.98
N ARG A 20 10.91 -7.99 5.16
CA ARG A 20 10.33 -7.65 6.46
C ARG A 20 9.98 -8.93 7.21
N GLU A 21 10.51 -9.05 8.41
CA GLU A 21 10.16 -10.13 9.33
C GLU A 21 8.63 -10.13 9.58
N VAL A 22 8.00 -11.28 9.39
CA VAL A 22 6.59 -11.51 9.68
C VAL A 22 6.50 -12.68 10.64
N ASN A 23 6.16 -12.39 11.89
CA ASN A 23 5.76 -13.39 12.87
C ASN A 23 4.32 -13.12 13.32
N THR A 24 3.67 -14.13 13.90
CA THR A 24 2.25 -14.07 14.26
C THR A 24 1.94 -12.91 15.22
N ALA A 25 2.80 -12.64 16.20
CA ALA A 25 2.57 -11.56 17.16
C ALA A 25 2.61 -10.18 16.48
N LEU A 26 3.58 -9.94 15.61
CA LEU A 26 3.71 -8.69 14.87
C LEU A 26 2.56 -8.51 13.87
N PHE A 27 2.09 -9.60 13.24
CA PHE A 27 0.92 -9.56 12.37
C PHE A 27 -0.34 -9.12 13.12
N MET A 28 -0.60 -9.71 14.29
CA MET A 28 -1.77 -9.35 15.10
C MET A 28 -1.72 -7.89 15.57
N LEU A 29 -0.53 -7.40 15.96
CA LEU A 29 -0.34 -6.00 16.30
C LEU A 29 -0.67 -5.07 15.12
N ARG A 30 -0.24 -5.42 13.90
CA ARG A 30 -0.58 -4.65 12.70
C ARG A 30 -2.09 -4.65 12.43
N CYS A 31 -2.78 -5.77 12.67
CA CYS A 31 -4.23 -5.84 12.54
C CYS A 31 -4.92 -4.84 13.49
N GLU A 32 -4.49 -4.80 14.76
CA GLU A 32 -5.01 -3.85 15.75
C GLU A 32 -4.72 -2.40 15.36
N GLN A 33 -3.50 -2.10 14.92
CA GLN A 33 -3.10 -0.75 14.50
C GLN A 33 -3.90 -0.25 13.29
N CYS A 34 -4.23 -1.14 12.35
CA CYS A 34 -5.11 -0.85 11.22
C CYS A 34 -6.60 -0.85 11.60
N GLY A 35 -6.95 -1.12 12.87
CA GLY A 35 -8.35 -1.16 13.33
C GLY A 35 -9.15 -2.35 12.81
N ILE A 36 -8.49 -3.46 12.49
CA ILE A 36 -9.11 -4.66 11.91
C ILE A 36 -9.59 -5.58 13.04
N SER A 37 -10.88 -5.92 13.01
CA SER A 37 -11.44 -6.89 13.95
C SER A 37 -10.92 -8.29 13.67
N ILE A 38 -10.74 -9.10 14.72
CA ILE A 38 -10.34 -10.50 14.57
C ILE A 38 -11.34 -11.31 13.73
N SER A 39 -12.61 -10.90 13.74
CA SER A 39 -13.69 -11.52 12.97
C SER A 39 -13.56 -11.30 11.46
N ASP A 40 -12.84 -10.27 11.02
CA ASP A 40 -12.70 -9.91 9.61
C ASP A 40 -11.40 -10.49 8.99
N LEU A 41 -10.58 -11.19 9.79
CA LEU A 41 -9.30 -11.74 9.34
C LEU A 41 -9.45 -12.88 8.33
N ASP A 42 -10.61 -13.51 8.23
CA ASP A 42 -10.90 -14.53 7.23
C ASP A 42 -11.14 -13.95 5.82
N LEU A 43 -11.53 -12.68 5.75
CA LEU A 43 -11.75 -11.93 4.50
C LEU A 43 -10.46 -11.33 3.93
N LEU A 44 -9.40 -11.25 4.75
CA LEU A 44 -8.18 -10.51 4.43
C LEU A 44 -6.96 -11.43 4.39
N SER A 45 -6.14 -11.25 3.35
CA SER A 45 -4.83 -11.90 3.31
C SER A 45 -3.81 -11.13 4.17
N ILE A 46 -2.80 -11.84 4.67
CA ILE A 46 -1.65 -11.23 5.36
C ILE A 46 -1.00 -10.12 4.50
N GLY A 47 -0.96 -10.32 3.17
CA GLY A 47 -0.45 -9.32 2.23
C GLY A 47 -1.27 -8.03 2.24
N MET A 48 -2.61 -8.12 2.19
CA MET A 48 -3.49 -6.94 2.20
C MET A 48 -3.35 -6.13 3.50
N ILE A 49 -3.26 -6.81 4.64
CA ILE A 49 -3.10 -6.15 5.93
C ILE A 49 -1.74 -5.45 6.01
N ASN A 50 -0.68 -6.10 5.50
CA ASN A 50 0.63 -5.47 5.40
C ASN A 50 0.63 -4.26 4.46
N ASP A 51 -0.06 -4.33 3.33
CA ASP A 51 -0.16 -3.22 2.38
C ASP A 51 -0.89 -2.01 3.02
N MET A 52 -2.02 -2.24 3.70
CA MET A 52 -2.74 -1.20 4.43
C MET A 52 -1.89 -0.59 5.56
N PHE A 53 -1.18 -1.44 6.32
CA PHE A 53 -0.28 -0.97 7.38
C PHE A 53 0.86 -0.10 6.83
N ILE A 54 1.43 -0.47 5.68
CA ILE A 54 2.47 0.32 5.02
C ILE A 54 1.90 1.67 4.59
N GLU A 55 0.70 1.69 4.00
CA GLU A 55 0.09 2.95 3.55
C GLU A 55 -0.20 3.89 4.73
N MET A 56 -0.73 3.36 5.84
CA MET A 56 -0.88 4.12 7.07
C MET A 56 0.45 4.70 7.59
N LYS A 57 1.58 3.97 7.42
CA LYS A 57 2.90 4.48 7.78
C LYS A 57 3.50 5.45 6.78
N ASN A 58 3.13 5.36 5.50
CA ASN A 58 3.51 6.34 4.50
C ASN A 58 2.86 7.69 4.82
N ASP A 59 1.60 7.71 5.28
CA ASP A 59 0.91 8.96 5.65
C ASP A 59 1.59 9.72 6.80
N GLU A 60 2.22 9.00 7.74
CA GLU A 60 2.98 9.58 8.85
C GLU A 60 4.40 10.03 8.45
N TYR A 61 4.89 9.65 7.27
CA TYR A 61 6.27 9.87 6.87
C TYR A 61 6.49 11.27 6.27
N ASP A 62 7.48 11.99 6.78
CA ASP A 62 7.88 13.30 6.25
C ASP A 62 8.72 13.13 4.98
N TYR A 63 8.03 13.06 3.83
CA TYR A 63 8.68 12.93 2.54
C TYR A 63 9.39 14.22 2.13
N PRO A 64 10.67 14.15 1.69
CA PRO A 64 11.40 15.33 1.20
C PRO A 64 10.74 16.02 0.00
N LYS A 65 9.90 15.28 -0.74
CA LYS A 65 9.12 15.78 -1.87
C LYS A 65 7.72 15.19 -1.79
N ILE A 66 6.73 16.07 -1.67
CA ILE A 66 5.31 15.72 -1.73
C ILE A 66 4.81 16.09 -3.13
N ALA A 67 4.14 15.15 -3.78
CA ALA A 67 3.54 15.40 -5.09
C ALA A 67 2.38 16.41 -4.93
N THR A 68 2.36 17.42 -5.79
CA THR A 68 1.29 18.41 -5.82
C THR A 68 0.20 18.01 -6.81
N GLN A 69 -0.97 18.63 -6.71
CA GLN A 69 -2.04 18.42 -7.71
C GLN A 69 -1.56 18.74 -9.13
N ALA A 70 -0.72 19.78 -9.31
CA ALA A 70 -0.16 20.13 -10.61
C ALA A 70 0.77 19.05 -11.18
N ASP A 71 1.51 18.33 -10.32
CA ASP A 71 2.32 17.19 -10.74
C ASP A 71 1.42 16.03 -11.22
N ILE A 72 0.28 15.81 -10.56
CA ILE A 72 -0.69 14.76 -10.93
C ILE A 72 -1.41 15.12 -12.23
N ASP A 73 -1.82 16.38 -12.39
CA ASP A 73 -2.52 16.86 -13.59
C ASP A 73 -1.63 16.85 -14.85
N ALA A 74 -0.30 16.75 -14.68
CA ALA A 74 0.70 16.70 -15.74
C ALA A 74 1.16 15.28 -16.13
N LEU A 75 0.64 14.22 -15.48
CA LEU A 75 0.89 12.80 -15.80
C LEU A 75 0.21 12.36 -17.10
#